data_AF-A0AAD7JUV8-F1
#
_entry.id   AF-A0AAD7JUV8-F1
#
_cell.length_a   1.000
_cell.length_b   1.000
_cell.length_c   1.000
_cell.angle_alpha   90.00
_cell.angle_beta   90.00
_cell.angle_gamma   90.00
#
_symmetry.space_group_name_H-M   'P 1'
#
loop_
_entity.id
_entity.type
_entity.pdbx_description
1 polymer ?
#
loop_
_entity_poly.entity_id
_entity_poly.type
_entity_poly.pdbx_seq_one_letter_code
_entity_poly.pdbx_strand_id
1 'polypeptide(L)'
;MSALSRTFMVTSTQNVLLAGLVATAIGTALTSYLLAERPAAPGEIHELGGFWLPNAWSFFTRRYDFVRDNFRRTRQKLFQFRVLQHRVIASSGEDARKAFFGEKSLNLGDGYKILLGGGPDLAEINIDTEGMDQDAHFSRQLLTIMSKDRLQDVFPSLLSDVDKFIQPWGTQGSIDPFIEIFKLVFQLTVRMATCSELADDLGKVAQLSDLYLMLEKGSTPAAILLPWFPSPARKIREKATAALFGMLYHYVELRRNATVPSSDAIDLLLSDGTPTEVIVGFILRTIFAGVLNSGVNACWSLIYLGMNPTWKEKSTAEVRALLEKYPSSNSDPLHKRLASIPVTAWEEEMPVAEAVIRETLRLVMGGVALRRNLEHELRIGAQTVARGDFLAYSLADVHFDENIYPEPAKFDPGRYEAGREEDKNTPFGYLGWGAGRHPCTGMKVAKLEMKAVMALFLAGFEYEVVDSAGRLMERMPEIDRNDLHLARPLQPCNIKFKRTEA
;
A
#
# COMPACT_ATOMS: atom_id res chain seq x y z
N MET A 1 -12.46 -64.68 48.13
CA MET A 1 -12.13 -63.50 47.30
C MET A 1 -13.23 -62.46 47.47
N SER A 2 -13.32 -61.94 48.69
CA SER A 2 -14.47 -61.23 49.27
C SER A 2 -14.30 -59.72 49.19
N ALA A 3 -15.44 -59.01 49.15
CA ALA A 3 -15.71 -57.58 49.40
C ALA A 3 -14.60 -56.54 49.16
N LEU A 4 -13.42 -56.67 49.78
CA LEU A 4 -12.26 -55.78 49.68
C LEU A 4 -11.82 -55.48 48.23
N SER A 5 -11.83 -56.47 47.33
CA SER A 5 -11.45 -56.27 45.92
C SER A 5 -12.45 -55.41 45.14
N ARG A 6 -13.75 -55.51 45.45
CA ARG A 6 -14.78 -54.66 44.83
C ARG A 6 -14.72 -53.24 45.36
N THR A 7 -14.51 -53.05 46.67
CA THR A 7 -14.37 -51.72 47.26
C THR A 7 -13.15 -50.99 46.72
N PHE A 8 -12.00 -51.67 46.55
CA PHE A 8 -10.78 -51.07 46.02
C PHE A 8 -10.90 -50.63 44.54
N MET A 9 -11.57 -51.43 43.70
CA MET A 9 -11.84 -51.06 42.30
C MET A 9 -12.81 -49.89 42.17
N VAL A 10 -13.83 -49.81 43.04
CA VAL A 10 -14.80 -48.68 43.06
C VAL A 10 -14.11 -47.39 43.51
N THR A 11 -13.26 -47.43 44.54
CA THR A 11 -12.49 -46.25 44.96
C THR A 11 -11.46 -45.79 43.91
N SER A 12 -10.83 -46.73 43.20
CA SER A 12 -9.87 -46.41 42.13
C SER A 12 -10.55 -45.72 40.94
N THR A 13 -11.70 -46.25 40.48
CA THR A 13 -12.47 -45.65 39.40
C THR A 13 -13.08 -44.30 39.78
N GLN A 14 -13.55 -44.14 41.02
CA GLN A 14 -14.00 -42.84 41.54
C GLN A 14 -12.87 -41.81 41.62
N ASN A 15 -11.66 -42.21 42.02
CA ASN A 15 -10.50 -41.32 42.06
C ASN A 15 -10.04 -40.89 40.66
N VAL A 16 -10.10 -41.79 39.67
CA VAL A 16 -9.79 -41.46 38.26
C VAL A 16 -10.85 -40.52 37.67
N LEU A 17 -12.13 -40.75 37.96
CA LEU A 17 -13.23 -39.86 37.56
C LEU A 17 -13.10 -38.47 38.22
N LEU A 18 -12.79 -38.42 39.52
CA LEU A 18 -12.59 -37.18 40.26
C LEU A 18 -11.37 -36.41 39.73
N ALA A 19 -10.25 -37.10 39.45
CA ALA A 19 -9.08 -36.48 38.83
C ALA A 19 -9.38 -35.95 37.43
N GLY A 20 -10.16 -36.67 36.62
CA GLY A 20 -10.61 -36.22 35.30
C GLY A 20 -11.53 -35.00 35.37
N LEU A 21 -12.45 -34.95 36.34
CA LEU A 21 -13.33 -33.81 36.58
C LEU A 21 -12.54 -32.58 37.08
N VAL A 22 -11.59 -32.76 37.98
CA VAL A 22 -10.71 -31.69 38.47
C VAL A 22 -9.81 -31.18 37.35
N ALA A 23 -9.21 -32.05 36.54
CA ALA A 23 -8.41 -31.65 35.37
C ALA A 23 -9.26 -30.91 34.33
N THR A 24 -10.50 -31.34 34.10
CA THR A 24 -11.45 -30.65 33.20
C THR A 24 -11.86 -29.31 33.76
N ALA A 25 -12.13 -29.20 35.07
CA ALA A 25 -12.52 -27.95 35.73
C ALA A 25 -11.36 -26.95 35.81
N ILE A 26 -10.14 -27.41 36.10
CA ILE A 26 -8.93 -26.58 36.03
C ILE A 26 -8.68 -26.18 34.59
N GLY A 27 -8.83 -27.11 33.64
CA GLY A 27 -8.74 -26.86 32.21
C GLY A 27 -9.68 -25.74 31.81
N THR A 28 -10.99 -25.88 32.03
CA THR A 28 -12.02 -24.89 31.69
C THR A 28 -11.86 -23.58 32.44
N ALA A 29 -11.45 -23.59 33.71
CA ALA A 29 -11.15 -22.37 34.46
C ALA A 29 -9.93 -21.64 33.88
N LEU A 30 -8.87 -22.37 33.50
CA LEU A 30 -7.68 -21.82 32.86
C LEU A 30 -8.00 -21.28 31.47
N THR A 31 -8.78 -22.02 30.66
CA THR A 31 -9.25 -21.52 29.36
C THR A 31 -10.12 -20.28 29.55
N SER A 32 -11.07 -20.30 30.47
CA SER A 32 -11.95 -19.14 30.74
C SER A 32 -11.15 -17.94 31.25
N TYR A 33 -10.13 -18.15 32.08
CA TYR A 33 -9.23 -17.10 32.56
C TYR A 33 -8.32 -16.52 31.46
N LEU A 34 -7.84 -17.37 30.54
CA LEU A 34 -7.05 -16.93 29.38
C LEU A 34 -7.93 -16.27 28.29
N LEU A 35 -9.20 -16.65 28.20
CA LEU A 35 -10.17 -16.12 27.26
C LEU A 35 -10.89 -14.87 27.78
N ALA A 36 -10.91 -14.65 29.10
CA ALA A 36 -11.60 -13.54 29.72
C ALA A 36 -10.98 -12.20 29.32
N GLU A 37 -11.84 -11.28 28.90
CA GLU A 37 -11.47 -9.88 28.71
C GLU A 37 -11.12 -9.26 30.05
N ARG A 38 -10.01 -8.51 30.07
CA ARG A 38 -9.59 -7.79 31.26
C ARG A 38 -10.05 -6.34 31.12
N PRO A 39 -10.97 -5.86 31.97
CA PRO A 39 -11.27 -4.44 32.02
C PRO A 39 -9.98 -3.69 32.39
N ALA A 40 -9.63 -2.65 31.63
CA ALA A 40 -8.42 -1.88 31.85
C ALA A 40 -8.53 -1.12 33.18
N ALA A 41 -7.47 -1.15 34.00
CA ALA A 41 -7.36 -0.21 35.11
C ALA A 41 -7.22 1.24 34.56
N PRO A 42 -7.47 2.29 35.37
CA PRO A 42 -7.30 3.66 34.93
C PRO A 42 -5.88 3.90 34.37
N GLY A 43 -5.78 4.29 33.10
CA GLY A 43 -4.51 4.51 32.39
C GLY A 43 -3.93 3.27 31.68
N GLU A 44 -4.53 2.10 31.83
CA GLU A 44 -4.14 0.90 31.07
C GLU A 44 -4.86 0.84 29.71
N ILE A 45 -4.25 0.11 28.77
CA ILE A 45 -4.82 -0.16 27.46
C ILE A 45 -5.64 -1.45 27.55
N HIS A 46 -6.89 -1.41 27.04
CA HIS A 46 -7.78 -2.55 27.06
C HIS A 46 -7.19 -3.73 26.29
N GLU A 47 -6.97 -4.87 26.96
CA GLU A 47 -6.45 -6.08 26.34
C GLU A 47 -7.59 -6.92 25.78
N LEU A 48 -7.53 -7.22 24.48
CA LEU A 48 -8.47 -8.13 23.86
C LEU A 48 -8.31 -9.52 24.51
N GLY A 49 -9.40 -10.04 25.05
CA GLY A 49 -9.49 -11.43 25.48
C GLY A 49 -9.35 -12.38 24.28
N GLY A 50 -9.30 -13.67 24.57
CA GLY A 50 -9.16 -14.71 23.55
C GLY A 50 -7.73 -15.22 23.38
N PHE A 51 -7.57 -16.29 22.61
CA PHE A 51 -6.26 -16.83 22.30
C PHE A 51 -5.49 -15.89 21.36
N TRP A 52 -4.20 -15.68 21.67
CA TRP A 52 -3.33 -14.79 20.89
C TRP A 52 -3.21 -15.20 19.42
N LEU A 53 -3.26 -16.51 19.12
CA LEU A 53 -3.10 -17.00 17.75
C LEU A 53 -4.32 -16.69 16.85
N PRO A 54 -5.58 -16.98 17.24
CA PRO A 54 -6.77 -16.52 16.50
C PRO A 54 -6.88 -15.00 16.31
N ASN A 55 -6.54 -14.23 17.36
CA ASN A 55 -6.56 -12.76 17.28
C ASN A 55 -5.53 -12.25 16.28
N ALA A 56 -4.29 -12.74 16.38
CA ALA A 56 -3.25 -12.43 15.40
C ALA A 56 -3.66 -12.87 13.98
N TRP A 57 -4.20 -14.08 13.82
CA TRP A 57 -4.61 -14.60 12.51
C TRP A 57 -5.63 -13.70 11.81
N SER A 58 -6.65 -13.25 12.54
CA SER A 58 -7.66 -12.31 12.02
C SER A 58 -7.04 -10.97 11.63
N PHE A 59 -6.07 -10.48 12.41
CA PHE A 59 -5.32 -9.28 12.07
C PHE A 59 -4.50 -9.40 10.76
N PHE A 60 -3.97 -10.58 10.43
CA PHE A 60 -3.23 -10.78 9.17
C PHE A 60 -4.12 -11.11 7.97
N THR A 61 -5.31 -11.67 8.19
CA THR A 61 -6.20 -12.12 7.10
C THR A 61 -7.34 -11.15 6.78
N ARG A 62 -7.82 -10.41 7.79
CA ARG A 62 -8.90 -9.41 7.68
C ARG A 62 -8.58 -8.19 8.53
N ARG A 63 -7.43 -7.57 8.28
CA ARG A 63 -6.87 -6.52 9.14
C ARG A 63 -7.83 -5.35 9.35
N TYR A 64 -8.47 -4.88 8.28
CA TYR A 64 -9.36 -3.74 8.34
C TYR A 64 -10.57 -4.03 9.23
N ASP A 65 -11.25 -5.15 8.98
CA ASP A 65 -12.41 -5.57 9.78
C ASP A 65 -12.00 -5.83 11.23
N PHE A 66 -10.88 -6.53 11.46
CA PHE A 66 -10.38 -6.80 12.81
C PHE A 66 -10.21 -5.52 13.62
N VAL A 67 -9.56 -4.50 13.05
CA VAL A 67 -9.34 -3.23 13.76
C VAL A 67 -10.65 -2.45 13.94
N ARG A 68 -11.45 -2.31 12.88
CA ARG A 68 -12.74 -1.60 12.92
C ARG A 68 -13.71 -2.21 13.94
N ASP A 69 -13.87 -3.52 13.90
CA ASP A 69 -14.87 -4.22 14.71
C ASP A 69 -14.48 -4.24 16.18
N ASN A 70 -13.18 -4.36 16.49
CA ASN A 70 -12.71 -4.23 17.88
C ASN A 70 -12.83 -2.80 18.42
N PHE A 71 -12.63 -1.75 17.62
CA PHE A 71 -12.93 -0.38 18.09
C PHE A 71 -14.42 -0.20 18.37
N ARG A 72 -15.31 -0.69 17.49
CA ARG A 72 -16.77 -0.63 17.71
C ARG A 72 -17.20 -1.40 18.95
N ARG A 73 -16.62 -2.58 19.17
CA ARG A 73 -16.95 -3.49 20.27
C ARG A 73 -16.45 -2.98 21.61
N THR A 74 -15.21 -2.53 21.68
CA THR A 74 -14.58 -2.06 22.94
C THR A 74 -14.98 -0.62 23.29
N ARG A 75 -15.37 0.19 22.29
CA ARG A 75 -15.62 1.64 22.41
C ARG A 75 -14.43 2.42 22.99
N GLN A 76 -13.24 1.83 22.96
CA GLN A 76 -12.00 2.46 23.40
C GLN A 76 -11.29 3.12 22.22
N LYS A 77 -10.46 4.12 22.50
CA LYS A 77 -9.58 4.72 21.47
C LYS A 77 -8.32 3.91 21.23
N LEU A 78 -7.86 3.16 22.25
CA LEU A 78 -6.77 2.21 22.14
C LEU A 78 -7.19 0.84 22.69
N PHE A 79 -6.76 -0.22 22.01
CA PHE A 79 -6.82 -1.59 22.54
C PHE A 79 -5.53 -2.33 22.18
N GLN A 80 -5.17 -3.34 22.96
CA GLN A 80 -3.97 -4.15 22.74
C GLN A 80 -4.31 -5.62 22.50
N PHE A 81 -3.47 -6.29 21.72
CA PHE A 81 -3.50 -7.73 21.49
C PHE A 81 -2.08 -8.25 21.30
N ARG A 82 -1.91 -9.57 21.36
CA ARG A 82 -0.60 -10.21 21.21
C ARG A 82 -0.44 -10.84 19.84
N VAL A 83 0.74 -10.62 19.26
CA VAL A 83 1.25 -11.32 18.07
C VAL A 83 2.57 -11.98 18.48
N LEU A 84 2.54 -13.29 18.72
CA LEU A 84 3.66 -14.02 19.34
C LEU A 84 4.06 -13.36 20.69
N GLN A 85 5.34 -13.03 20.86
CA GLN A 85 5.87 -12.28 22.01
C GLN A 85 5.58 -10.77 21.96
N HIS A 86 5.09 -10.25 20.83
CA HIS A 86 4.94 -8.82 20.63
C HIS A 86 3.56 -8.34 21.07
N ARG A 87 3.56 -7.22 21.78
CA ARG A 87 2.35 -6.47 22.10
C ARG A 87 2.09 -5.46 20.99
N VAL A 88 0.88 -5.51 20.43
CA VAL A 88 0.41 -4.62 19.37
C VAL A 88 -0.75 -3.80 19.91
N ILE A 89 -0.62 -2.48 19.82
CA ILE A 89 -1.58 -1.50 20.29
C ILE A 89 -2.27 -0.90 19.05
N ALA A 90 -3.52 -1.26 18.83
CA ALA A 90 -4.36 -0.58 17.87
C ALA A 90 -4.79 0.77 18.44
N SER A 91 -4.69 1.82 17.64
CA SER A 91 -4.95 3.20 18.08
C SER A 91 -5.81 3.97 17.08
N SER A 92 -6.63 4.88 17.61
CA SER A 92 -7.57 5.75 16.91
C SER A 92 -7.74 7.06 17.68
N GLY A 93 -8.28 8.10 17.04
CA GLY A 93 -8.47 9.43 17.61
C GLY A 93 -7.27 10.35 17.40
N GLU A 94 -7.53 11.64 17.65
CA GLU A 94 -6.59 12.73 17.37
C GLU A 94 -5.28 12.65 18.16
N ASP A 95 -5.33 12.32 19.46
CA ASP A 95 -4.12 12.18 20.29
C ASP A 95 -3.20 11.06 19.78
N ALA A 96 -3.80 9.91 19.43
CA ALA A 96 -3.07 8.79 18.84
C ALA A 96 -2.49 9.18 17.48
N ARG A 97 -3.26 9.88 16.64
CA ARG A 97 -2.81 10.36 15.33
C ARG A 97 -1.61 11.29 15.47
N LYS A 98 -1.68 12.26 16.39
CA LYS A 98 -0.58 13.21 16.65
C LYS A 98 0.68 12.49 17.11
N ALA A 99 0.55 11.57 18.06
CA ALA A 99 1.67 10.78 18.53
C ALA A 99 2.25 9.91 17.39
N PHE A 100 1.40 9.20 16.65
CA PHE A 100 1.82 8.26 15.61
C PHE A 100 2.64 8.90 14.48
N PHE A 101 2.24 10.11 14.05
CA PHE A 101 2.92 10.81 12.95
C PHE A 101 3.95 11.84 13.41
N GLY A 102 3.91 12.27 14.69
CA GLY A 102 4.80 13.27 15.26
C GLY A 102 5.99 12.71 16.04
N GLU A 103 5.84 11.56 16.69
CA GLU A 103 6.83 11.03 17.63
C GLU A 103 8.06 10.44 16.92
N LYS A 104 9.26 10.72 17.45
CA LYS A 104 10.53 10.25 16.86
C LYS A 104 10.82 8.79 17.15
N SER A 105 10.37 8.29 18.30
CA SER A 105 10.63 6.93 18.74
C SER A 105 9.91 5.85 17.93
N LEU A 106 8.93 6.23 17.11
CA LEU A 106 8.10 5.34 16.31
C LEU A 106 8.75 5.05 14.94
N ASN A 107 9.34 3.86 14.80
CA ASN A 107 10.03 3.43 13.60
C ASN A 107 9.07 2.75 12.58
N LEU A 108 9.12 3.18 11.32
CA LEU A 108 8.35 2.64 10.19
C LEU A 108 8.83 1.24 9.77
N GLY A 109 10.12 1.07 9.46
CA GLY A 109 10.68 -0.19 8.95
C GLY A 109 10.40 -1.37 9.88
N ASP A 110 10.70 -1.22 11.16
CA ASP A 110 10.46 -2.24 12.19
C ASP A 110 8.98 -2.59 12.34
N GLY A 111 8.09 -1.59 12.22
CA GLY A 111 6.65 -1.77 12.29
C GLY A 111 6.12 -2.72 11.22
N TYR A 112 6.59 -2.55 9.98
CA TYR A 112 6.12 -3.34 8.83
C TYR A 112 6.82 -4.70 8.71
N LYS A 113 8.09 -4.81 9.13
CA LYS A 113 8.89 -6.05 9.04
C LYS A 113 8.19 -7.25 9.67
N ILE A 114 7.58 -7.06 10.86
CA ILE A 114 6.95 -8.14 11.64
C ILE A 114 5.43 -8.23 11.40
N LEU A 115 4.75 -7.14 11.04
CA LEU A 115 3.28 -7.09 11.03
C LEU A 115 2.64 -7.07 9.63
N LEU A 116 3.42 -6.89 8.55
CA LEU A 116 2.93 -7.02 7.17
C LEU A 116 3.65 -8.13 6.39
N GLY A 117 4.82 -8.58 6.86
CA GLY A 117 5.76 -9.31 6.02
C GLY A 117 6.45 -8.30 5.12
N GLY A 118 7.70 -7.99 5.42
CA GLY A 118 8.47 -7.00 4.67
C GLY A 118 8.43 -7.25 3.16
N GLY A 119 8.65 -6.18 2.38
CA GLY A 119 8.92 -6.27 0.95
C GLY A 119 10.16 -7.14 0.66
N PRO A 120 10.58 -7.29 -0.60
CA PRO A 120 11.80 -8.02 -0.94
C PRO A 120 12.98 -7.52 -0.10
N ASP A 121 13.62 -8.44 0.62
CA ASP A 121 14.76 -8.18 1.48
C ASP A 121 15.95 -8.99 0.97
N LEU A 122 17.06 -8.32 0.68
CA LEU A 122 18.28 -8.96 0.19
C LEU A 122 18.89 -9.91 1.24
N ALA A 123 18.55 -9.74 2.52
CA ALA A 123 18.88 -10.70 3.56
C ALA A 123 18.28 -12.10 3.31
N GLU A 124 17.16 -12.21 2.55
CA GLU A 124 16.59 -13.52 2.17
C GLU A 124 17.53 -14.37 1.32
N ILE A 125 18.47 -13.73 0.63
CA ILE A 125 19.49 -14.39 -0.22
C ILE A 125 20.90 -14.22 0.36
N ASN A 126 21.01 -13.93 1.65
CA ASN A 126 22.28 -13.73 2.40
C ASN A 126 23.17 -12.62 1.82
N ILE A 127 22.58 -11.61 1.19
CA ILE A 127 23.30 -10.39 0.81
C ILE A 127 23.12 -9.40 1.93
N ASP A 128 24.18 -9.23 2.71
CA ASP A 128 24.19 -8.34 3.85
C ASP A 128 24.44 -6.89 3.40
N THR A 129 23.64 -5.99 3.92
CA THR A 129 23.77 -4.52 3.76
C THR A 129 23.89 -3.83 5.13
N GLU A 130 24.21 -4.59 6.19
CA GLU A 130 24.39 -4.10 7.56
C GLU A 130 25.38 -2.93 7.66
N GLY A 131 25.02 -1.93 8.46
CA GLY A 131 25.87 -0.76 8.79
C GLY A 131 25.44 0.57 8.13
N MET A 132 24.47 0.56 7.22
CA MET A 132 23.91 1.77 6.60
C MET A 132 22.51 2.07 7.15
N ASP A 133 22.21 3.32 7.46
CA ASP A 133 20.82 3.75 7.72
C ASP A 133 20.03 3.60 6.42
N GLN A 134 19.41 2.43 6.26
CA GLN A 134 18.77 2.02 5.01
C GLN A 134 17.62 2.95 4.60
N ASP A 135 16.99 3.66 5.54
CA ASP A 135 15.87 4.56 5.24
C ASP A 135 16.37 5.94 4.82
N ALA A 136 17.43 6.46 5.47
CA ALA A 136 18.05 7.71 5.07
C ALA A 136 18.74 7.60 3.70
N HIS A 137 19.48 6.50 3.46
CA HIS A 137 20.13 6.25 2.17
C HIS A 137 19.10 6.06 1.05
N PHE A 138 18.06 5.27 1.29
CA PHE A 138 16.96 5.09 0.32
C PHE A 138 16.31 6.43 -0.01
N SER A 139 15.99 7.25 0.98
CA SER A 139 15.36 8.56 0.76
C SER A 139 16.26 9.47 -0.07
N ARG A 140 17.57 9.50 0.21
CA ARG A 140 18.53 10.28 -0.58
C ARG A 140 18.60 9.82 -2.03
N GLN A 141 18.75 8.52 -2.27
CA GLN A 141 18.78 7.94 -3.62
C GLN A 141 17.49 8.21 -4.40
N LEU A 142 16.35 8.10 -3.72
CA LEU A 142 15.05 8.39 -4.31
C LEU A 142 14.94 9.87 -4.72
N LEU A 143 15.44 10.79 -3.88
CA LEU A 143 15.50 12.21 -4.23
C LEU A 143 16.43 12.49 -5.42
N THR A 144 17.56 11.80 -5.55
CA THR A 144 18.46 11.91 -6.72
C THR A 144 17.71 11.62 -8.01
N ILE A 145 16.96 10.51 -8.05
CA ILE A 145 16.21 10.10 -9.25
C ILE A 145 14.90 10.89 -9.47
N MET A 146 14.57 11.81 -8.56
CA MET A 146 13.37 12.68 -8.62
C MET A 146 13.72 14.16 -8.84
N SER A 147 14.96 14.45 -9.25
CA SER A 147 15.37 15.80 -9.61
C SER A 147 14.50 16.35 -10.76
N LYS A 148 14.25 17.66 -10.72
CA LYS A 148 13.39 18.33 -11.71
C LYS A 148 13.87 18.10 -13.14
N ASP A 149 15.18 18.23 -13.35
CA ASP A 149 15.80 18.09 -14.67
C ASP A 149 15.62 16.66 -15.21
N ARG A 150 15.79 15.64 -14.36
CA ARG A 150 15.56 14.25 -14.76
C ARG A 150 14.08 13.99 -15.06
N LEU A 151 13.17 14.51 -14.23
CA LEU A 151 11.73 14.37 -14.47
C LEU A 151 11.34 14.98 -15.82
N GLN A 152 11.91 16.14 -16.16
CA GLN A 152 11.66 16.78 -17.46
C GLN A 152 12.18 15.95 -18.64
N ASP A 153 13.31 15.25 -18.47
CA ASP A 153 13.89 14.40 -19.50
C ASP A 153 13.14 13.06 -19.68
N VAL A 154 12.73 12.41 -18.59
CA VAL A 154 12.08 11.08 -18.63
C VAL A 154 10.59 11.15 -18.96
N PHE A 155 9.91 12.25 -18.64
CA PHE A 155 8.45 12.36 -18.75
C PHE A 155 7.90 12.14 -20.18
N PRO A 156 8.54 12.63 -21.26
CA PRO A 156 8.15 12.27 -22.64
C PRO A 156 8.17 10.76 -22.91
N SER A 157 9.13 10.03 -22.32
CA SER A 157 9.22 8.57 -22.44
C SER A 157 8.09 7.86 -21.69
N LEU A 158 7.67 8.38 -20.53
CA LEU A 158 6.49 7.86 -19.81
C LEU A 158 5.22 7.98 -20.66
N LEU A 159 5.00 9.15 -21.29
CA LEU A 159 3.85 9.33 -22.19
C LEU A 159 3.95 8.45 -23.45
N SER A 160 5.17 8.23 -23.96
CA SER A 160 5.38 7.28 -25.05
C SER A 160 5.06 5.84 -24.65
N ASP A 161 5.37 5.42 -23.42
CA ASP A 161 5.01 4.09 -22.92
C ASP A 161 3.51 3.93 -22.81
N VAL A 162 2.85 4.95 -22.24
CA VAL A 162 1.39 5.01 -22.16
C VAL A 162 0.78 4.79 -23.55
N ASP A 163 1.25 5.47 -24.59
CA ASP A 163 0.78 5.28 -25.96
C ASP A 163 1.03 3.85 -26.47
N LYS A 164 2.28 3.38 -26.43
CA LYS A 164 2.67 2.05 -26.90
C LYS A 164 1.85 0.95 -26.22
N PHE A 165 1.58 1.09 -24.92
CA PHE A 165 0.84 0.12 -24.13
C PHE A 165 -0.62 0.02 -24.57
N ILE A 166 -1.26 1.14 -24.90
CA ILE A 166 -2.66 1.15 -25.32
C ILE A 166 -2.86 0.85 -26.80
N GLN A 167 -1.85 1.04 -27.68
CA GLN A 167 -1.97 0.80 -29.13
C GLN A 167 -2.67 -0.53 -29.47
N PRO A 168 -2.33 -1.68 -28.83
CA PRO A 168 -2.95 -2.97 -29.12
C PRO A 168 -4.45 -3.07 -28.77
N TRP A 169 -4.99 -2.15 -27.97
CA TRP A 169 -6.39 -2.16 -27.54
C TRP A 169 -7.40 -1.86 -28.66
N GLY A 170 -6.94 -1.42 -29.84
CA GLY A 170 -7.81 -1.10 -30.97
C GLY A 170 -8.69 0.13 -30.73
N THR A 171 -9.75 0.29 -31.53
CA THR A 171 -10.61 1.49 -31.51
C THR A 171 -11.67 1.48 -30.41
N GLN A 172 -12.10 0.31 -29.96
CA GLN A 172 -13.07 0.14 -28.87
C GLN A 172 -12.85 -1.20 -28.19
N GLY A 173 -13.20 -1.29 -26.90
CA GLY A 173 -13.01 -2.51 -26.14
C GLY A 173 -13.49 -2.41 -24.71
N SER A 174 -13.15 -3.43 -23.92
CA SER A 174 -13.40 -3.49 -22.49
C SER A 174 -12.17 -4.08 -21.80
N ILE A 175 -11.70 -3.44 -20.75
CA ILE A 175 -10.54 -3.88 -19.97
C ILE A 175 -10.88 -3.98 -18.48
N ASP A 176 -10.21 -4.88 -17.77
CA ASP A 176 -10.15 -4.84 -16.31
C ASP A 176 -9.06 -3.82 -15.92
N PRO A 177 -9.41 -2.70 -15.27
CA PRO A 177 -8.43 -1.68 -14.90
C PRO A 177 -7.36 -2.23 -13.93
N PHE A 178 -7.72 -3.12 -13.00
CA PHE A 178 -6.79 -3.71 -12.03
C PHE A 178 -5.83 -4.72 -12.65
N ILE A 179 -5.97 -5.01 -13.95
CA ILE A 179 -5.00 -5.76 -14.73
C ILE A 179 -4.25 -4.81 -15.66
N GLU A 180 -4.96 -4.13 -16.55
CA GLU A 180 -4.33 -3.44 -17.66
C GLU A 180 -3.74 -2.08 -17.26
N ILE A 181 -4.45 -1.29 -16.44
CA ILE A 181 -3.92 -0.01 -15.92
C ILE A 181 -2.84 -0.28 -14.88
N PHE A 182 -3.01 -1.32 -14.06
CA PHE A 182 -1.99 -1.73 -13.11
C PHE A 182 -0.67 -2.12 -13.81
N LYS A 183 -0.72 -2.91 -14.89
CA LYS A 183 0.46 -3.23 -15.72
C LYS A 183 1.11 -1.99 -16.35
N LEU A 184 0.30 -1.06 -16.84
CA LEU A 184 0.80 0.19 -17.39
C LEU A 184 1.57 0.97 -16.32
N VAL A 185 0.98 1.22 -15.15
CA VAL A 185 1.67 1.94 -14.07
C VAL A 185 2.91 1.17 -13.59
N PHE A 186 2.85 -0.17 -13.57
CA PHE A 186 4.04 -1.00 -13.30
C PHE A 186 5.18 -0.68 -14.27
N GLN A 187 4.91 -0.61 -15.57
CA GLN A 187 5.91 -0.23 -16.57
C GLN A 187 6.45 1.19 -16.33
N LEU A 188 5.58 2.16 -16.03
CA LEU A 188 6.00 3.54 -15.75
C LEU A 188 6.94 3.60 -14.54
N THR A 189 6.61 2.87 -13.47
CA THR A 189 7.46 2.79 -12.29
C THR A 189 8.79 2.09 -12.60
N VAL A 190 8.80 1.05 -13.46
CA VAL A 190 10.04 0.42 -13.92
C VAL A 190 10.92 1.42 -14.68
N ARG A 191 10.36 2.23 -15.59
CA ARG A 191 11.12 3.29 -16.28
C ARG A 191 11.69 4.30 -15.29
N MET A 192 10.89 4.69 -14.29
CA MET A 192 11.31 5.65 -13.29
C MET A 192 12.43 5.12 -12.38
N ALA A 193 12.37 3.84 -12.03
CA ALA A 193 13.26 3.22 -11.04
C ALA A 193 14.49 2.53 -11.64
N THR A 194 14.51 2.22 -12.95
CA THR A 194 15.55 1.36 -13.57
C THR A 194 16.25 2.06 -14.74
N CYS A 195 16.22 1.46 -15.93
CA CYS A 195 16.78 1.97 -17.17
C CYS A 195 15.86 1.70 -18.36
N SER A 196 16.13 2.40 -19.46
CA SER A 196 15.28 2.33 -20.65
C SER A 196 15.26 0.94 -21.29
N GLU A 197 16.38 0.20 -21.29
CA GLU A 197 16.47 -1.14 -21.87
C GLU A 197 15.56 -2.17 -21.18
N LEU A 198 15.35 -2.04 -19.86
CA LEU A 198 14.41 -2.88 -19.13
C LEU A 198 12.97 -2.40 -19.36
N ALA A 199 12.73 -1.10 -19.30
CA ALA A 199 11.39 -0.54 -19.43
C ALA A 199 10.78 -0.68 -20.83
N ASP A 200 11.61 -0.72 -21.87
CA ASP A 200 11.19 -0.93 -23.27
C ASP A 200 10.92 -2.41 -23.61
N ASP A 201 11.45 -3.36 -22.84
CA ASP A 201 11.18 -4.79 -23.01
C ASP A 201 9.95 -5.22 -22.19
N LEU A 202 8.77 -5.09 -22.80
CA LEU A 202 7.49 -5.46 -22.18
C LEU A 202 7.45 -6.92 -21.69
N GLY A 203 8.19 -7.83 -22.34
CA GLY A 203 8.29 -9.22 -21.90
C GLY A 203 9.04 -9.35 -20.59
N LYS A 204 10.14 -8.60 -20.42
CA LYS A 204 10.91 -8.52 -19.17
C LYS A 204 10.16 -7.77 -18.08
N VAL A 205 9.44 -6.70 -18.41
CA VAL A 205 8.56 -5.99 -17.47
C VAL A 205 7.46 -6.94 -16.96
N ALA A 206 6.82 -7.72 -17.82
CA ALA A 206 5.84 -8.72 -17.42
C ALA A 206 6.46 -9.81 -16.53
N GLN A 207 7.65 -10.31 -16.89
CA GLN A 207 8.39 -11.27 -16.06
C GLN A 207 8.71 -10.69 -14.67
N LEU A 208 9.11 -9.42 -14.60
CA LEU A 208 9.38 -8.71 -13.35
C LEU A 208 8.10 -8.61 -12.50
N SER A 209 6.98 -8.21 -13.10
CA SER A 209 5.67 -8.16 -12.44
C SER A 209 5.25 -9.51 -11.87
N ASP A 210 5.42 -10.60 -12.63
CA ASP A 210 5.09 -11.96 -12.16
C ASP A 210 5.93 -12.37 -10.93
N LEU A 211 7.19 -11.97 -10.89
CA LEU A 211 8.07 -12.21 -9.74
C LEU A 211 7.62 -11.42 -8.49
N TYR A 212 7.17 -10.17 -8.66
CA TYR A 212 6.59 -9.38 -7.56
C TYR A 212 5.29 -10.01 -7.03
N LEU A 213 4.40 -10.45 -7.91
CA LEU A 213 3.18 -11.18 -7.53
C LEU A 213 3.51 -12.52 -6.83
N MET A 214 4.62 -13.15 -7.19
CA MET A 214 5.12 -14.36 -6.51
C MET A 214 5.58 -14.07 -5.07
N LEU A 215 6.26 -12.93 -4.84
CA LEU A 215 6.61 -12.47 -3.49
C LEU A 215 5.38 -12.20 -2.63
N GLU A 216 4.37 -11.55 -3.22
CA GLU A 216 3.09 -11.27 -2.56
C GLU A 216 2.42 -12.57 -2.10
N LYS A 217 2.28 -13.55 -2.99
CA LYS A 217 1.72 -14.89 -2.67
C LYS A 217 2.52 -15.62 -1.59
N GLY A 218 3.83 -15.38 -1.50
CA GLY A 218 4.70 -15.92 -0.47
C GLY A 218 4.58 -15.24 0.90
N SER A 219 3.93 -14.07 0.98
CA SER A 219 3.80 -13.25 2.19
C SER A 219 2.63 -13.68 3.09
N THR A 220 2.55 -14.98 3.37
CA THR A 220 1.48 -15.56 4.19
C THR A 220 1.64 -15.24 5.68
N PRO A 221 0.55 -15.22 6.48
CA PRO A 221 0.65 -15.04 7.94
C PRO A 221 1.63 -16.01 8.60
N ALA A 222 1.67 -17.27 8.12
CA ALA A 222 2.60 -18.28 8.63
C ALA A 222 4.07 -17.93 8.31
N ALA A 223 4.37 -17.45 7.10
CA ALA A 223 5.72 -17.03 6.71
C ALA A 223 6.19 -15.81 7.52
N ILE A 224 5.27 -14.90 7.86
CA ILE A 224 5.56 -13.69 8.62
C ILE A 224 5.81 -14.02 10.10
N LEU A 225 4.95 -14.85 10.70
CA LEU A 225 5.02 -15.18 12.12
C LEU A 225 6.10 -16.21 12.44
N LEU A 226 6.43 -17.09 11.50
CA LEU A 226 7.40 -18.17 11.71
C LEU A 226 8.47 -18.13 10.60
N PRO A 227 9.30 -17.07 10.52
CA PRO A 227 10.26 -16.91 9.43
C PRO A 227 11.32 -18.02 9.40
N TRP A 228 11.63 -18.62 10.57
CA TRP A 228 12.54 -19.77 10.69
C TRP A 228 11.96 -21.09 10.16
N PHE A 229 10.64 -21.17 9.96
CA PHE A 229 9.98 -22.40 9.58
C PHE A 229 10.13 -22.64 8.06
N PRO A 230 10.63 -23.81 7.60
CA PRO A 230 10.88 -24.09 6.19
C PRO A 230 9.58 -24.39 5.43
N SER A 231 8.76 -23.35 5.20
CA SER A 231 7.49 -23.44 4.49
C SER A 231 7.65 -23.35 2.96
N PRO A 232 6.69 -23.89 2.17
CA PRO A 232 6.65 -23.64 0.73
C PRO A 232 6.61 -22.14 0.38
N ALA A 233 5.90 -21.33 1.18
CA ALA A 233 5.81 -19.89 1.02
C ALA A 233 7.18 -19.21 1.14
N ARG A 234 8.02 -19.64 2.08
CA ARG A 234 9.40 -19.15 2.23
C ARG A 234 10.26 -19.50 1.01
N LYS A 235 10.20 -20.75 0.52
CA LYS A 235 10.94 -21.16 -0.69
C LYS A 235 10.51 -20.37 -1.93
N ILE A 236 9.23 -20.05 -2.03
CA ILE A 236 8.68 -19.20 -3.10
C ILE A 236 9.29 -17.79 -3.01
N ARG A 237 9.34 -17.19 -1.82
CA ARG A 237 9.98 -15.87 -1.60
C ARG A 237 11.47 -15.90 -1.95
N GLU A 238 12.23 -16.83 -1.41
CA GLU A 238 13.68 -16.97 -1.68
C GLU A 238 13.95 -17.11 -3.19
N LYS A 239 13.19 -17.95 -3.89
CA LYS A 239 13.31 -18.12 -5.35
C LYS A 239 12.96 -16.84 -6.11
N ALA A 240 11.89 -16.15 -5.73
CA ALA A 240 11.46 -14.92 -6.38
C ALA A 240 12.49 -13.79 -6.15
N THR A 241 12.96 -13.61 -4.92
CA THR A 241 13.99 -12.62 -4.55
C THR A 241 15.29 -12.89 -5.31
N ALA A 242 15.75 -14.14 -5.40
CA ALA A 242 16.94 -14.49 -6.17
C ALA A 242 16.79 -14.21 -7.68
N ALA A 243 15.62 -14.51 -8.27
CA ALA A 243 15.34 -14.24 -9.67
C ALA A 243 15.26 -12.73 -9.97
N LEU A 244 14.63 -11.95 -9.09
CA LEU A 244 14.59 -10.50 -9.18
C LEU A 244 15.99 -9.91 -9.07
N PHE A 245 16.78 -10.34 -8.08
CA PHE A 245 18.15 -9.89 -7.90
C PHE A 245 18.98 -10.15 -9.16
N GLY A 246 18.97 -11.38 -9.68
CA GLY A 246 19.74 -11.73 -10.87
C GLY A 246 19.34 -10.93 -12.11
N MET A 247 18.04 -10.70 -12.30
CA MET A 247 17.54 -9.87 -13.40
C MET A 247 18.02 -8.42 -13.27
N LEU A 248 17.83 -7.80 -12.11
CA LEU A 248 18.18 -6.40 -11.89
C LEU A 248 19.70 -6.19 -11.90
N TYR A 249 20.46 -7.11 -11.30
CA TYR A 249 21.92 -7.11 -11.34
C TYR A 249 22.44 -7.10 -12.78
N HIS A 250 21.84 -7.91 -13.66
CA HIS A 250 22.20 -7.92 -15.08
C HIS A 250 22.04 -6.54 -15.72
N TYR A 251 20.94 -5.82 -15.46
CA TYR A 251 20.74 -4.47 -16.02
C TYR A 251 21.67 -3.42 -15.40
N VAL A 252 21.99 -3.54 -14.10
CA VAL A 252 23.00 -2.66 -13.48
C VAL A 252 24.37 -2.84 -14.13
N GLU A 253 24.80 -4.09 -14.36
CA GLU A 253 26.07 -4.36 -15.04
C GLU A 253 26.05 -4.02 -16.53
N LEU A 254 24.91 -4.18 -17.20
CA LEU A 254 24.72 -3.73 -18.58
C LEU A 254 24.95 -2.22 -18.68
N ARG A 255 24.35 -1.44 -17.78
CA ARG A 255 24.53 0.03 -17.74
C ARG A 255 25.93 0.45 -17.28
N ARG A 256 26.54 -0.26 -16.32
CA ARG A 256 27.93 -0.02 -15.88
C ARG A 256 28.93 -0.09 -17.04
N ASN A 257 28.68 -0.97 -18.00
CA ASN A 257 29.52 -1.16 -19.19
C ASN A 257 29.07 -0.33 -20.41
N ALA A 258 28.01 0.48 -20.28
CA ALA A 258 27.54 1.33 -21.37
C ALA A 258 28.53 2.47 -21.62
N THR A 259 28.75 2.81 -22.89
CA THR A 259 29.68 3.87 -23.30
C THR A 259 29.09 5.26 -23.19
N VAL A 260 27.76 5.37 -23.12
CA VAL A 260 27.02 6.64 -23.04
C VAL A 260 26.11 6.60 -21.82
N PRO A 261 26.40 7.43 -20.79
CA PRO A 261 25.51 7.61 -19.66
C PRO A 261 24.17 8.20 -20.11
N SER A 262 23.08 7.75 -19.47
CA SER A 262 21.73 8.29 -19.63
C SER A 262 21.28 8.97 -18.33
N SER A 263 20.08 9.56 -18.36
CA SER A 263 19.38 10.08 -17.18
C SER A 263 18.64 8.99 -16.40
N ASP A 264 18.83 7.71 -16.77
CA ASP A 264 18.19 6.58 -16.10
C ASP A 264 18.61 6.47 -14.64
N ALA A 265 17.75 5.89 -13.79
CA ALA A 265 18.00 5.80 -12.36
C ALA A 265 19.26 4.99 -12.05
N ILE A 266 19.50 3.91 -12.79
CA ILE A 266 20.71 3.09 -12.65
C ILE A 266 21.97 3.93 -12.88
N ASP A 267 22.01 4.72 -13.95
CA ASP A 267 23.16 5.54 -14.33
C ASP A 267 23.45 6.63 -13.30
N LEU A 268 22.40 7.30 -12.81
CA LEU A 268 22.54 8.30 -11.76
C LEU A 268 23.13 7.68 -10.48
N LEU A 269 22.65 6.51 -10.07
CA LEU A 269 23.14 5.85 -8.85
C LEU A 269 24.55 5.29 -9.02
N LEU A 270 24.90 4.79 -10.21
CA LEU A 270 26.28 4.41 -10.55
C LEU A 270 27.21 5.63 -10.50
N SER A 271 26.77 6.79 -11.02
CA SER A 271 27.54 8.03 -11.00
C SER A 271 27.78 8.57 -9.58
N ASP A 272 26.83 8.33 -8.67
CA ASP A 272 26.95 8.63 -7.24
C ASP A 272 27.91 7.68 -6.48
N GLY A 273 28.50 6.69 -7.18
CA GLY A 273 29.39 5.68 -6.59
C GLY A 273 28.67 4.62 -5.78
N THR A 274 27.37 4.43 -6.00
CA THR A 274 26.57 3.43 -5.27
C THR A 274 27.00 2.01 -5.67
N PRO A 275 27.26 1.09 -4.72
CA PRO A 275 27.55 -0.31 -5.02
C PRO A 275 26.38 -1.02 -5.74
N THR A 276 26.67 -1.98 -6.62
CA THR A 276 25.66 -2.67 -7.44
C THR A 276 24.55 -3.30 -6.60
N GLU A 277 24.88 -3.98 -5.50
CA GLU A 277 23.94 -4.65 -4.62
C GLU A 277 22.99 -3.65 -3.95
N VAL A 278 23.50 -2.47 -3.61
CA VAL A 278 22.71 -1.37 -3.03
C VAL A 278 21.78 -0.77 -4.09
N ILE A 279 22.23 -0.63 -5.34
CA ILE A 279 21.36 -0.21 -6.45
C ILE A 279 20.23 -1.22 -6.67
N VAL A 280 20.54 -2.52 -6.69
CA VAL A 280 19.52 -3.58 -6.83
C VAL A 280 18.52 -3.54 -5.67
N GLY A 281 18.99 -3.42 -4.43
CA GLY A 281 18.13 -3.27 -3.25
C GLY A 281 17.25 -2.02 -3.32
N PHE A 282 17.79 -0.89 -3.78
CA PHE A 282 17.04 0.34 -4.02
C PHE A 282 15.93 0.14 -5.05
N ILE A 283 16.24 -0.48 -6.19
CA ILE A 283 15.25 -0.76 -7.25
C ILE A 283 14.13 -1.65 -6.70
N LEU A 284 14.50 -2.73 -6.00
CA LEU A 284 13.55 -3.68 -5.43
C LEU A 284 12.52 -2.99 -4.54
N ARG A 285 13.00 -2.13 -3.64
CA ARG A 285 12.17 -1.34 -2.71
C ARG A 285 11.35 -0.29 -3.45
N THR A 286 11.93 0.39 -4.44
CA THR A 286 11.27 1.47 -5.18
C THR A 286 10.09 0.94 -6.00
N ILE A 287 10.28 -0.15 -6.74
CA ILE A 287 9.19 -0.77 -7.52
C ILE A 287 8.10 -1.30 -6.57
N PHE A 288 8.47 -1.96 -5.48
CA PHE A 288 7.48 -2.42 -4.49
C PHE A 288 6.64 -1.26 -3.92
N ALA A 289 7.27 -0.13 -3.60
CA ALA A 289 6.61 1.03 -3.03
C ALA A 289 5.73 1.80 -4.04
N GLY A 290 6.19 1.93 -5.28
CA GLY A 290 5.51 2.69 -6.34
C GLY A 290 4.31 1.97 -6.94
N VAL A 291 4.45 0.68 -7.25
CA VAL A 291 3.47 -0.05 -8.04
C VAL A 291 2.15 -0.28 -7.30
N LEU A 292 2.20 -0.79 -6.06
CA LEU A 292 0.98 -1.15 -5.32
C LEU A 292 0.10 0.08 -5.07
N ASN A 293 0.71 1.24 -4.81
CA ASN A 293 -0.03 2.45 -4.49
C ASN A 293 -0.45 3.20 -5.77
N SER A 294 0.49 3.57 -6.65
CA SER A 294 0.17 4.35 -7.86
C SER A 294 -0.77 3.59 -8.78
N GLY A 295 -0.55 2.28 -8.98
CA GLY A 295 -1.36 1.46 -9.89
C GLY A 295 -2.81 1.37 -9.42
N VAL A 296 -3.02 0.98 -8.16
CA VAL A 296 -4.37 0.86 -7.57
C VAL A 296 -5.10 2.20 -7.56
N ASN A 297 -4.42 3.29 -7.19
CA ASN A 297 -5.07 4.60 -7.16
C ASN A 297 -5.32 5.15 -8.58
N ALA A 298 -4.52 4.81 -9.58
CA ALA A 298 -4.83 5.15 -10.98
C ALA A 298 -6.09 4.41 -11.45
N CYS A 299 -6.22 3.11 -11.14
CA CYS A 299 -7.43 2.33 -11.42
C CYS A 299 -8.67 2.96 -10.77
N TRP A 300 -8.61 3.23 -9.46
CA TRP A 300 -9.71 3.85 -8.74
C TRP A 300 -10.01 5.26 -9.21
N SER A 301 -9.02 6.07 -9.58
CA SER A 301 -9.24 7.42 -10.13
C SER A 301 -10.07 7.37 -11.41
N LEU A 302 -9.75 6.45 -12.33
CA LEU A 302 -10.53 6.26 -13.56
C LEU A 302 -11.96 5.78 -13.28
N ILE A 303 -12.14 4.88 -12.33
CA ILE A 303 -13.47 4.40 -11.90
C ILE A 303 -14.27 5.55 -11.27
N TYR A 304 -13.68 6.30 -10.34
CA TYR A 304 -14.33 7.43 -9.69
C TYR A 304 -14.75 8.48 -10.71
N LEU A 305 -13.89 8.86 -11.65
CA LEU A 305 -14.24 9.77 -12.74
C LEU A 305 -15.34 9.18 -13.63
N GLY A 306 -15.24 7.91 -14.02
CA GLY A 306 -16.24 7.25 -14.86
C GLY A 306 -17.63 7.19 -14.22
N MET A 307 -17.69 7.14 -12.89
CA MET A 307 -18.92 7.13 -12.09
C MET A 307 -19.37 8.54 -11.66
N ASN A 308 -18.60 9.60 -11.95
CA ASN A 308 -18.90 10.99 -11.55
C ASN A 308 -18.77 11.95 -12.75
N PRO A 309 -19.83 12.12 -13.56
CA PRO A 309 -19.79 12.91 -14.78
C PRO A 309 -19.29 14.35 -14.60
N THR A 310 -19.68 15.03 -13.52
CA THR A 310 -19.26 16.40 -13.23
C THR A 310 -17.74 16.51 -13.03
N TRP A 311 -17.13 15.60 -12.27
CA TRP A 311 -15.69 15.62 -12.05
C TRP A 311 -14.91 15.12 -13.27
N LYS A 312 -15.48 14.18 -14.02
CA LYS A 312 -14.95 13.76 -15.33
C LYS A 312 -14.87 14.94 -16.29
N GLU A 313 -15.95 15.70 -16.44
CA GLU A 313 -16.01 16.87 -17.31
C GLU A 313 -15.01 17.96 -16.88
N LYS A 314 -14.96 18.31 -15.59
CA LYS A 314 -13.96 19.26 -15.06
C LYS A 314 -12.52 18.79 -15.36
N SER A 315 -12.23 17.51 -15.18
CA SER A 315 -10.89 16.95 -15.41
C SER A 315 -10.54 16.91 -16.91
N THR A 316 -11.51 16.58 -17.77
CA THR A 316 -11.35 16.66 -19.23
C THR A 316 -11.11 18.11 -19.69
N ALA A 317 -11.85 19.08 -19.14
CA ALA A 317 -11.67 20.49 -19.46
C ALA A 317 -10.28 21.00 -19.06
N GLU A 318 -9.78 20.60 -17.89
CA GLU A 318 -8.42 20.93 -17.43
C GLU A 318 -7.34 20.39 -18.39
N VAL A 319 -7.45 19.14 -18.82
CA VAL A 319 -6.49 18.54 -19.79
C VAL A 319 -6.56 19.26 -21.15
N ARG A 320 -7.77 19.61 -21.62
CA ARG A 320 -7.95 20.36 -22.87
C ARG A 320 -7.32 21.75 -22.78
N ALA A 321 -7.53 22.46 -21.68
CA ALA A 321 -6.96 23.78 -21.46
C ALA A 321 -5.41 23.76 -21.49
N LEU A 322 -4.78 22.71 -20.95
CA LEU A 322 -3.33 22.55 -21.06
C LEU A 322 -2.85 22.30 -22.49
N LEU A 323 -3.55 21.45 -23.25
CA LEU A 323 -3.24 21.20 -24.66
C LEU A 323 -3.40 22.46 -25.53
N GLU A 324 -4.37 23.33 -25.20
CA GLU A 324 -4.56 24.63 -25.86
C GLU A 324 -3.47 25.65 -25.48
N LYS A 325 -3.08 25.68 -24.20
CA LYS A 325 -2.04 26.59 -23.68
C LYS A 325 -0.64 26.27 -24.20
N TYR A 326 -0.33 24.98 -24.36
CA TYR A 326 0.97 24.50 -24.81
C TYR A 326 0.84 23.77 -26.15
N PRO A 327 0.54 24.50 -27.25
CA PRO A 327 0.26 23.89 -28.53
C PRO A 327 1.49 23.18 -29.10
N SER A 328 1.28 22.00 -29.67
CA SER A 328 2.21 21.32 -30.57
C SER A 328 1.60 21.24 -31.97
N SER A 329 2.21 20.49 -32.90
CA SER A 329 1.57 20.30 -34.20
C SER A 329 0.26 19.55 -34.02
N ASN A 330 -0.82 20.03 -34.65
CA ASN A 330 -2.12 19.33 -34.64
C ASN A 330 -2.05 17.96 -35.35
N SER A 331 -1.01 17.71 -36.14
CA SER A 331 -0.74 16.39 -36.72
C SER A 331 -0.05 15.42 -35.75
N ASP A 332 0.42 15.90 -34.59
CA ASP A 332 1.13 15.06 -33.64
C ASP A 332 0.15 14.12 -32.93
N PRO A 333 0.54 12.85 -32.69
CA PRO A 333 -0.28 11.95 -31.88
C PRO A 333 -0.41 12.49 -30.44
N LEU A 334 -1.53 12.16 -29.78
CA LEU A 334 -1.90 12.71 -28.47
C LEU A 334 -0.76 12.65 -27.44
N HIS A 335 -0.01 11.55 -27.36
CA HIS A 335 1.09 11.43 -26.40
C HIS A 335 2.23 12.43 -26.64
N LYS A 336 2.51 12.82 -27.90
CA LYS A 336 3.49 13.86 -28.24
C LYS A 336 2.98 15.25 -27.87
N ARG A 337 1.68 15.51 -28.09
CA ARG A 337 1.01 16.74 -27.67
C ARG A 337 0.99 16.90 -26.14
N LEU A 338 0.79 15.80 -25.42
CA LEU A 338 0.89 15.79 -23.96
C LEU A 338 2.35 15.98 -23.50
N ALA A 339 3.32 15.42 -24.22
CA ALA A 339 4.74 15.53 -23.90
C ALA A 339 5.34 16.91 -24.16
N SER A 340 4.69 17.75 -24.97
CA SER A 340 5.12 19.15 -25.16
C SER A 340 4.72 20.05 -23.98
N ILE A 341 3.82 19.61 -23.10
CA ILE A 341 3.45 20.34 -21.88
C ILE A 341 4.61 20.22 -20.87
N PRO A 342 5.19 21.33 -20.38
CA PRO A 342 6.27 21.30 -19.40
C PRO A 342 5.85 20.58 -18.11
N VAL A 343 6.73 19.78 -17.51
CA VAL A 343 6.46 19.05 -16.26
C VAL A 343 5.98 19.99 -15.14
N THR A 344 6.47 21.22 -15.07
CA THR A 344 6.00 22.22 -14.10
C THR A 344 4.51 22.54 -14.25
N ALA A 345 3.98 22.56 -15.48
CA ALA A 345 2.55 22.76 -15.71
C ALA A 345 1.73 21.54 -15.23
N TRP A 346 2.24 20.31 -15.40
CA TRP A 346 1.61 19.12 -14.81
C TRP A 346 1.57 19.16 -13.28
N GLU A 347 2.59 19.75 -12.65
CA GLU A 347 2.65 19.92 -11.20
C GLU A 347 1.72 21.02 -10.69
N GLU A 348 1.73 22.20 -11.33
CA GLU A 348 1.15 23.44 -10.80
C GLU A 348 -0.21 23.82 -11.42
N GLU A 349 -0.49 23.35 -12.64
CA GLU A 349 -1.66 23.77 -13.43
C GLU A 349 -2.70 22.65 -13.63
N MET A 350 -2.67 21.63 -12.77
CA MET A 350 -3.69 20.56 -12.74
C MET A 350 -4.38 20.42 -11.37
N PRO A 351 -5.01 21.48 -10.83
CA PRO A 351 -5.66 21.44 -9.52
C PRO A 351 -6.86 20.48 -9.44
N VAL A 352 -7.62 20.28 -10.51
CA VAL A 352 -8.76 19.34 -10.54
C VAL A 352 -8.26 17.91 -10.47
N ALA A 353 -7.28 17.53 -11.30
CA ALA A 353 -6.68 16.20 -11.24
C ALA A 353 -6.02 15.95 -9.87
N GLU A 354 -5.36 16.96 -9.29
CA GLU A 354 -4.82 16.88 -7.93
C GLU A 354 -5.92 16.59 -6.90
N ALA A 355 -7.03 17.30 -6.95
CA ALA A 355 -8.17 17.08 -6.04
C ALA A 355 -8.77 15.68 -6.20
N VAL A 356 -8.90 15.18 -7.44
CA VAL A 356 -9.37 13.83 -7.76
C VAL A 356 -8.44 12.75 -7.19
N ILE A 357 -7.13 12.93 -7.37
CA ILE A 357 -6.11 12.02 -6.84
C ILE A 357 -6.16 12.01 -5.31
N ARG A 358 -6.25 13.19 -4.68
CA ARG A 358 -6.34 13.30 -3.22
C ARG A 358 -7.58 12.60 -2.68
N GLU A 359 -8.74 12.79 -3.30
CA GLU A 359 -9.97 12.14 -2.84
C GLU A 359 -9.95 10.63 -3.04
N THR A 360 -9.36 10.19 -4.15
CA THR A 360 -9.18 8.75 -4.42
C THR A 360 -8.31 8.13 -3.34
N LEU A 361 -7.15 8.73 -3.02
CA LEU A 361 -6.27 8.26 -1.96
C LEU A 361 -6.97 8.24 -0.60
N ARG A 362 -7.75 9.27 -0.26
CA ARG A 362 -8.51 9.31 1.00
C ARG A 362 -9.44 8.10 1.13
N LEU A 363 -10.20 7.80 0.08
CA LEU A 363 -11.20 6.72 0.09
C LEU A 363 -10.59 5.32 0.02
N VAL A 364 -9.55 5.15 -0.81
CA VAL A 364 -8.84 3.88 -0.99
C VAL A 364 -8.02 3.55 0.27
N MET A 365 -7.33 4.55 0.84
CA MET A 365 -6.42 4.35 1.97
C MET A 365 -7.18 4.34 3.32
N GLY A 366 -7.93 3.27 3.57
CA GLY A 366 -8.62 3.02 4.84
C GLY A 366 -7.93 2.00 5.77
N GLY A 367 -6.75 1.51 5.38
CA GLY A 367 -6.04 0.44 6.07
C GLY A 367 -5.44 0.84 7.43
N VAL A 368 -4.39 0.10 7.82
CA VAL A 368 -3.72 0.28 9.11
C VAL A 368 -2.25 0.60 8.89
N ALA A 369 -1.80 1.73 9.43
CA ALA A 369 -0.39 2.10 9.45
C ALA A 369 0.33 1.44 10.64
N LEU A 370 1.57 1.00 10.43
CA LEU A 370 2.31 0.21 11.41
C LEU A 370 3.62 0.90 11.84
N ARG A 371 3.88 0.94 13.14
CA ARG A 371 5.11 1.48 13.75
C ARG A 371 5.56 0.61 14.90
N ARG A 372 6.85 0.67 15.25
CA ARG A 372 7.39 0.10 16.48
C ARG A 372 8.06 1.18 17.32
N ASN A 373 7.74 1.23 18.62
CA ASN A 373 8.38 2.14 19.55
C ASN A 373 9.75 1.59 19.99
N LEU A 374 10.85 2.28 19.70
CA LEU A 374 12.21 1.77 19.94
C LEU A 374 12.95 2.43 21.12
N GLU A 375 12.48 3.58 21.59
CA GLU A 375 13.27 4.42 22.49
C GLU A 375 12.73 4.45 23.93
N HIS A 376 11.59 5.09 24.17
CA HIS A 376 11.10 5.44 25.50
C HIS A 376 9.58 5.22 25.64
N GLU A 377 9.06 5.26 26.87
CA GLU A 377 7.61 5.21 27.10
C GLU A 377 6.91 6.42 26.48
N LEU A 378 5.91 6.17 25.64
CA LEU A 378 5.13 7.18 24.95
C LEU A 378 3.75 7.31 25.59
N ARG A 379 3.32 8.54 25.89
CA ARG A 379 1.96 8.79 26.37
C ARG A 379 1.03 9.16 25.22
N ILE A 380 -0.11 8.46 25.15
CA ILE A 380 -1.22 8.80 24.24
C ILE A 380 -2.43 9.07 25.11
N GLY A 381 -2.77 10.35 25.28
CA GLY A 381 -3.74 10.79 26.27
C GLY A 381 -3.38 10.27 27.67
N ALA A 382 -4.31 9.56 28.31
CA ALA A 382 -4.10 8.96 29.63
C ALA A 382 -3.37 7.61 29.60
N GLN A 383 -3.11 7.03 28.43
CA GLN A 383 -2.55 5.67 28.30
C GLN A 383 -1.06 5.70 27.98
N THR A 384 -0.35 4.65 28.39
CA THR A 384 1.10 4.51 28.18
C THR A 384 1.41 3.38 27.20
N VAL A 385 2.23 3.68 26.20
CA VAL A 385 2.81 2.73 25.26
C VAL A 385 4.27 2.49 25.63
N ALA A 386 4.62 1.23 25.93
CA ALA A 386 5.97 0.91 26.37
C ALA A 386 6.96 0.85 25.22
N ARG A 387 8.25 0.95 25.56
CA ARG A 387 9.33 0.63 24.62
C ARG A 387 9.19 -0.81 24.13
N GLY A 388 9.34 -1.01 22.83
CA GLY A 388 9.26 -2.31 22.16
C GLY A 388 7.87 -2.67 21.64
N ASP A 389 6.83 -1.96 22.06
CA ASP A 389 5.46 -2.15 21.57
C ASP A 389 5.30 -1.72 20.12
N PHE A 390 4.36 -2.35 19.43
CA PHE A 390 3.91 -1.94 18.12
C PHE A 390 2.68 -1.04 18.23
N LEU A 391 2.62 -0.02 17.39
CA LEU A 391 1.43 0.79 17.19
C LEU A 391 0.85 0.51 15.81
N ALA A 392 -0.47 0.31 15.78
CA ALA A 392 -1.27 0.10 14.60
C ALA A 392 -2.34 1.21 14.54
N TYR A 393 -2.13 2.24 13.73
CA TYR A 393 -3.08 3.35 13.60
C TYR A 393 -4.08 3.08 12.47
N SER A 394 -5.38 3.18 12.75
CA SER A 394 -6.41 3.04 11.71
C SER A 394 -6.48 4.32 10.87
N LEU A 395 -6.14 4.24 9.58
CA LEU A 395 -6.22 5.39 8.68
C LEU A 395 -7.69 5.79 8.43
N ALA A 396 -8.60 4.82 8.50
CA ALA A 396 -10.03 5.07 8.39
C ALA A 396 -10.58 5.95 9.52
N ASP A 397 -9.94 5.99 10.69
CA ASP A 397 -10.35 6.84 11.81
C ASP A 397 -10.40 8.32 11.41
N VAL A 398 -9.41 8.81 10.66
CA VAL A 398 -9.37 10.21 10.21
C VAL A 398 -10.05 10.40 8.86
N HIS A 399 -9.81 9.48 7.92
CA HIS A 399 -10.34 9.63 6.56
C HIS A 399 -11.86 9.48 6.49
N PHE A 400 -12.49 8.77 7.44
CA PHE A 400 -13.93 8.60 7.50
C PHE A 400 -14.59 9.26 8.72
N ASP A 401 -13.92 10.23 9.36
CA ASP A 401 -14.53 11.04 10.42
C ASP A 401 -15.50 12.05 9.81
N GLU A 402 -16.78 11.94 10.14
CA GLU A 402 -17.83 12.87 9.67
C GLU A 402 -17.63 14.31 10.16
N ASN A 403 -16.90 14.51 11.26
CA ASN A 403 -16.59 15.85 11.77
C ASN A 403 -15.49 16.55 10.96
N ILE A 404 -14.66 15.77 10.25
CA ILE A 404 -13.61 16.29 9.38
C ILE A 404 -14.14 16.34 7.94
N TYR A 405 -14.72 15.24 7.47
CA TYR A 405 -15.21 15.05 6.12
C TYR A 405 -16.72 14.73 6.13
N PRO A 406 -17.61 15.72 5.95
CA PRO A 406 -19.05 15.49 5.87
C PRO A 406 -19.39 14.51 4.73
N GLU A 407 -20.30 13.55 4.96
CA GLU A 407 -20.56 12.44 4.04
C GLU A 407 -19.27 11.71 3.61
N PRO A 408 -18.47 11.15 4.54
CA PRO A 408 -17.09 10.78 4.29
C PRO A 408 -16.92 9.65 3.27
N ALA A 409 -17.94 8.84 3.05
CA ALA A 409 -17.92 7.77 2.04
C ALA A 409 -18.15 8.27 0.60
N LYS A 410 -18.63 9.52 0.44
CA LYS A 410 -18.89 10.12 -0.87
C LYS A 410 -17.60 10.64 -1.49
N PHE A 411 -17.38 10.30 -2.76
CA PHE A 411 -16.31 10.86 -3.57
C PHE A 411 -16.61 12.32 -3.89
N ASP A 412 -15.87 13.22 -3.27
CA ASP A 412 -16.00 14.65 -3.45
C ASP A 412 -14.61 15.33 -3.47
N PRO A 413 -13.97 15.45 -4.66
CA PRO A 413 -12.77 16.24 -4.83
C PRO A 413 -12.89 17.71 -4.38
N GLY A 414 -14.10 18.26 -4.30
CA GLY A 414 -14.35 19.65 -3.89
C GLY A 414 -13.94 19.95 -2.45
N ARG A 415 -13.71 18.91 -1.62
CA ARG A 415 -13.25 19.03 -0.22
C ARG A 415 -11.95 19.81 -0.07
N TYR A 416 -11.13 19.81 -1.12
CA TYR A 416 -9.81 20.44 -1.14
C TYR A 416 -9.80 21.81 -1.83
N GLU A 417 -10.93 22.27 -2.36
CA GLU A 417 -11.06 23.60 -2.96
C GLU A 417 -10.99 24.69 -1.87
N ALA A 418 -10.57 25.90 -2.29
CA ALA A 418 -10.47 27.05 -1.39
C ALA A 418 -11.82 27.33 -0.72
N GLY A 419 -11.80 27.49 0.61
CA GLY A 419 -12.99 27.72 1.43
C GLY A 419 -13.62 26.45 2.03
N ARG A 420 -13.28 25.26 1.53
CA ARG A 420 -13.63 23.99 2.20
C ARG A 420 -12.45 23.43 2.98
N GLU A 421 -11.35 23.15 2.28
CA GLU A 421 -10.05 22.73 2.84
C GLU A 421 -10.19 21.80 4.05
N GLU A 422 -11.07 20.80 3.95
CA GLU A 422 -11.58 20.03 5.09
C GLU A 422 -10.47 19.34 5.88
N ASP A 423 -9.43 18.91 5.18
CA ASP A 423 -8.24 18.28 5.73
C ASP A 423 -7.38 19.19 6.63
N LYS A 424 -7.53 20.51 6.50
CA LYS A 424 -6.76 21.49 7.27
C LYS A 424 -7.37 21.81 8.62
N ASN A 425 -8.61 21.36 8.88
CA ASN A 425 -9.34 21.65 10.11
C ASN A 425 -8.77 20.92 11.34
N THR A 426 -7.91 19.92 11.15
CA THR A 426 -7.29 19.17 12.25
C THR A 426 -5.86 18.74 11.89
N PRO A 427 -4.94 18.65 12.87
CA PRO A 427 -3.61 18.11 12.65
C PRO A 427 -3.66 16.70 12.05
N PHE A 428 -2.90 16.53 10.97
CA PHE A 428 -2.85 15.27 10.22
C PHE A 428 -4.23 14.83 9.68
N GLY A 429 -5.09 15.78 9.29
CA GLY A 429 -6.43 15.51 8.76
C GLY A 429 -6.45 14.75 7.45
N TYR A 430 -5.36 14.79 6.67
CA TYR A 430 -5.18 13.99 5.46
C TYR A 430 -3.87 13.20 5.51
N LEU A 431 -3.96 11.90 5.22
CA LEU A 431 -2.83 10.97 5.32
C LEU A 431 -2.47 10.31 3.98
N GLY A 432 -3.14 10.65 2.87
CA GLY A 432 -3.00 9.97 1.58
C GLY A 432 -1.60 9.97 0.98
N TRP A 433 -0.75 10.92 1.37
CA TRP A 433 0.66 11.00 0.97
C TRP A 433 1.62 10.79 2.15
N GLY A 434 1.20 10.03 3.16
CA GLY A 434 1.89 10.01 4.45
C GLY A 434 1.80 11.36 5.17
N ALA A 435 2.39 11.44 6.35
CA ALA A 435 2.36 12.65 7.16
C ALA A 435 3.50 12.72 8.18
N GLY A 436 3.74 13.92 8.70
CA GLY A 436 4.69 14.16 9.78
C GLY A 436 6.12 13.75 9.40
N ARG A 437 6.69 12.80 10.15
CA ARG A 437 8.09 12.34 9.95
C ARG A 437 8.30 11.45 8.73
N HIS A 438 7.23 10.92 8.13
CA HIS A 438 7.31 9.99 7.01
C HIS A 438 6.35 10.41 5.88
N PRO A 439 6.56 11.59 5.26
CA PRO A 439 5.84 11.95 4.05
C PRO A 439 6.28 11.02 2.90
N CYS A 440 5.41 10.85 1.91
CA CYS A 440 5.70 10.07 0.72
C CYS A 440 6.78 10.75 -0.11
N THR A 441 8.00 10.22 -0.07
CA THR A 441 9.13 10.71 -0.87
C THR A 441 8.85 10.62 -2.37
N GLY A 442 8.04 9.64 -2.80
CA GLY A 442 7.68 9.41 -4.21
C GLY A 442 6.49 10.20 -4.74
N MET A 443 5.91 11.11 -3.95
CA MET A 443 4.65 11.79 -4.27
C MET A 443 4.66 12.48 -5.65
N LYS A 444 5.77 13.13 -6.03
CA LYS A 444 5.85 13.83 -7.33
C LYS A 444 5.69 12.87 -8.51
N VAL A 445 6.43 11.76 -8.48
CA VAL A 445 6.38 10.75 -9.54
C VAL A 445 5.02 10.07 -9.58
N ALA A 446 4.48 9.66 -8.43
CA ALA A 446 3.17 9.05 -8.35
C ALA A 446 2.07 9.94 -8.95
N LYS A 447 2.10 11.25 -8.64
CA LYS A 447 1.18 12.22 -9.24
C LYS A 447 1.35 12.32 -10.75
N LEU A 448 2.58 12.38 -11.26
CA LEU A 448 2.84 12.44 -12.70
C LEU A 448 2.36 11.18 -13.42
N GLU A 449 2.63 9.99 -12.89
CA GLU A 449 2.14 8.71 -13.42
C GLU A 449 0.61 8.70 -13.48
N MET A 450 -0.06 9.03 -12.37
CA MET A 450 -1.52 9.04 -12.28
C MET A 450 -2.13 10.09 -13.21
N LYS A 451 -1.59 11.32 -13.24
CA LYS A 451 -2.06 12.39 -14.12
C LYS A 451 -1.84 12.03 -15.59
N ALA A 452 -0.73 11.40 -15.96
CA ALA A 452 -0.48 10.96 -17.34
C ALA A 452 -1.51 9.92 -17.80
N VAL A 453 -1.81 8.93 -16.95
CA VAL A 453 -2.87 7.93 -17.22
C VAL A 453 -4.23 8.61 -17.34
N MET A 454 -4.58 9.49 -16.39
CA MET A 454 -5.85 10.22 -16.42
C MET A 454 -5.98 11.09 -17.67
N ALA A 455 -4.96 11.89 -18.00
CA ALA A 455 -4.98 12.80 -19.14
C ALA A 455 -5.14 12.06 -20.47
N LEU A 456 -4.44 10.94 -20.64
CA LEU A 456 -4.62 10.09 -21.82
C LEU A 456 -6.07 9.58 -21.93
N PHE A 457 -6.63 9.04 -20.85
CA PHE A 457 -7.99 8.53 -20.86
C PHE A 457 -9.02 9.63 -21.14
N LEU A 458 -8.85 10.79 -20.52
CA LEU A 458 -9.79 11.91 -20.61
C LEU A 458 -9.72 12.64 -21.96
N ALA A 459 -8.57 12.63 -22.64
CA ALA A 459 -8.39 13.28 -23.94
C ALA A 459 -8.47 12.32 -25.13
N GLY A 460 -8.20 11.02 -24.92
CA GLY A 460 -8.11 10.02 -26.00
C GLY A 460 -9.26 9.00 -26.03
N PHE A 461 -10.14 8.98 -25.02
CA PHE A 461 -11.19 7.98 -24.91
C PHE A 461 -12.52 8.55 -24.39
N GLU A 462 -13.60 8.10 -25.01
CA GLU A 462 -14.90 8.00 -24.36
C GLU A 462 -14.94 6.68 -23.60
N TYR A 463 -15.26 6.71 -22.30
CA TYR A 463 -15.29 5.49 -21.51
C TYR A 463 -16.37 5.48 -20.43
N GLU A 464 -16.81 4.29 -20.06
CA GLU A 464 -17.86 4.02 -19.07
C GLU A 464 -17.40 2.87 -18.16
N VAL A 465 -17.89 2.86 -16.91
CA VAL A 465 -17.64 1.75 -15.98
C VAL A 465 -18.80 0.76 -16.10
N VAL A 466 -18.46 -0.50 -16.37
CA VAL A 466 -19.43 -1.57 -16.60
C VAL A 466 -19.18 -2.77 -15.69
N ASP A 467 -20.22 -3.57 -15.44
CA ASP A 467 -20.10 -4.86 -14.74
C ASP A 467 -19.44 -5.93 -15.63
N SER A 468 -19.21 -7.12 -15.09
CA SER A 468 -18.64 -8.26 -15.86
C SER A 468 -19.47 -8.67 -17.09
N ALA A 469 -20.74 -8.28 -17.18
CA ALA A 469 -21.61 -8.56 -18.31
C ALA A 469 -21.67 -7.40 -19.32
N GLY A 470 -20.93 -6.31 -19.08
CA GLY A 470 -20.88 -5.14 -19.95
C GLY A 470 -22.04 -4.16 -19.77
N ARG A 471 -22.82 -4.27 -18.70
CA ARG A 471 -23.89 -3.32 -18.36
C ARG A 471 -23.33 -2.17 -17.53
N LEU A 472 -23.87 -0.97 -17.71
CA LEU A 472 -23.47 0.20 -16.93
C LEU A 472 -23.62 -0.05 -15.43
N MET A 473 -22.62 0.34 -14.66
CA MET A 473 -22.67 0.28 -13.20
C MET A 473 -23.64 1.34 -12.66
N GLU A 474 -24.65 0.91 -11.90
CA GLU A 474 -25.62 1.83 -11.27
C GLU A 474 -25.10 2.42 -9.95
N ARG A 475 -24.14 1.75 -9.31
CA ARG A 475 -23.59 2.12 -8.01
C ARG A 475 -22.08 2.01 -8.03
N MET A 476 -21.41 2.82 -7.22
CA MET A 476 -19.96 2.74 -7.04
C MET A 476 -19.58 1.33 -6.54
N PRO A 477 -18.63 0.64 -7.17
CA PRO A 477 -18.13 -0.62 -6.65
C PRO A 477 -17.48 -0.42 -5.27
N GLU A 478 -17.68 -1.37 -4.37
CA GLU A 478 -17.17 -1.30 -3.01
C GLU A 478 -15.72 -1.80 -2.96
N ILE A 479 -14.83 -1.05 -2.31
CA ILE A 479 -13.43 -1.43 -2.12
C ILE A 479 -13.34 -2.62 -1.16
N ASP A 480 -12.64 -3.70 -1.52
CA ASP A 480 -12.21 -4.72 -0.57
C ASP A 480 -11.10 -4.17 0.31
N ARG A 481 -11.45 -3.72 1.51
CA ARG A 481 -10.49 -3.14 2.47
C ARG A 481 -9.61 -4.18 3.17
N ASN A 482 -9.88 -5.48 2.99
CA ASN A 482 -9.02 -6.55 3.48
C ASN A 482 -8.08 -7.10 2.41
N ASP A 483 -8.28 -6.74 1.14
CA ASP A 483 -7.25 -6.86 0.11
C ASP A 483 -6.16 -5.81 0.36
N LEU A 484 -5.20 -6.19 1.22
CA LEU A 484 -4.13 -5.33 1.70
C LEU A 484 -3.17 -4.84 0.61
N HIS A 485 -3.15 -5.51 -0.54
CA HIS A 485 -2.16 -5.26 -1.58
C HIS A 485 -2.76 -4.49 -2.76
N LEU A 486 -3.97 -4.85 -3.19
CA LEU A 486 -4.55 -4.31 -4.41
C LEU A 486 -5.86 -3.54 -4.19
N ALA A 487 -6.49 -3.65 -3.02
CA ALA A 487 -7.75 -3.00 -2.68
C ALA A 487 -8.78 -3.07 -3.83
N ARG A 488 -8.90 -4.26 -4.44
CA ARG A 488 -9.77 -4.49 -5.60
C ARG A 488 -11.24 -4.30 -5.23
N PRO A 489 -12.11 -4.01 -6.19
CA PRO A 489 -13.53 -3.94 -5.93
C PRO A 489 -14.09 -5.32 -5.57
N LEU A 490 -14.97 -5.39 -4.57
CA LEU A 490 -15.69 -6.62 -4.19
C LEU A 490 -16.57 -7.11 -5.34
N GLN A 491 -17.14 -6.19 -6.11
CA GLN A 491 -17.87 -6.47 -7.34
C GLN A 491 -16.94 -6.18 -8.54
N PRO A 492 -16.60 -7.17 -9.36
CA PRO A 492 -15.74 -6.93 -10.51
C PRO A 492 -16.34 -5.89 -11.45
N CYS A 493 -15.52 -4.94 -11.90
CA CYS A 493 -15.91 -3.90 -12.84
C CYS A 493 -14.84 -3.70 -13.90
N ASN A 494 -15.28 -3.37 -15.11
CA ASN A 494 -14.44 -3.11 -16.26
C ASN A 494 -14.60 -1.65 -16.74
N ILE A 495 -13.62 -1.17 -17.49
CA ILE A 495 -13.73 0.06 -18.27
C ILE A 495 -14.02 -0.31 -19.71
N LYS A 496 -15.21 0.04 -20.19
CA LYS A 496 -15.57 -0.02 -21.60
C LYS A 496 -15.19 1.30 -22.25
N PHE A 497 -14.46 1.27 -23.36
CA PHE A 497 -13.95 2.47 -24.00
C PHE A 497 -14.15 2.46 -25.52
N LYS A 498 -14.13 3.67 -26.09
CA LYS A 498 -14.01 3.97 -27.52
C LYS A 498 -13.00 5.11 -27.67
N ARG A 499 -12.04 4.96 -28.58
CA ARG A 499 -11.07 6.01 -28.90
C ARG A 499 -11.79 7.21 -29.51
N THR A 500 -11.48 8.41 -29.04
CA THR A 500 -11.89 9.64 -29.69
C THR A 500 -10.98 9.87 -30.90
N GLU A 501 -11.56 10.27 -32.04
CA GLU A 501 -10.75 10.76 -33.16
C GLU A 501 -10.06 12.05 -32.70
N ALA A 502 -8.73 12.08 -32.83
CA ALA A 502 -7.89 13.18 -32.32
C ALA A 502 -7.98 14.44 -33.17
#